data_AF-A0A319BU20-F1
#
_entry.id   AF-A0A319BU20-F1
#
_cell.length_a   1.000
_cell.length_b   1.000
_cell.length_c   1.000
_cell.angle_alpha   90.00
_cell.angle_beta   90.00
_cell.angle_gamma   90.00
#
_symmetry.space_group_name_H-M   'P 1'
#
loop_
_entity.id
_entity.type
_entity.pdbx_description
1 polymer ?
#
loop_
_entity_poly.entity_id
_entity_poly.type
_entity_poly.pdbx_seq_one_letter_code
_entity_poly.pdbx_strand_id
1 'polypeptide(L)'
;MQRPITILGAGVLGSRIASALLAGGHRVHMRDPSADALTIAATYIDAHRAEFEALLPAPVSTGLGDYQVFTSLADAVRNAWLVIEAIPERLDLKIAIFAELDAHTPGDCILASNSSSFKSRLMIQKVQPARRARVLNMHFTMPPGIRSVELMSCGETDPQHFARLSEVLRGCGLIPVTARRESTGFIFNRLWAAIKREILLILAEDVSSAAEIDTLWTEMFQQPHSLPPCRLMDQIGLDTVAFIEDNYITERGLDGSMTVDWLREHFLSRGKLGLKSAGGGLYGPSATPAVPATSSSSPESSSSTPAQTLYLLDVGLGANVSAATPLSQAGRILSFNRTTGKMHPLVTGQSLPDGIAYSHSAGRIFWTNMGAATSTHDGSVHSANADGSAIRTLIPTGKVHTPKQLTLDEAARKLYFCDREGMGVHRCNFDGSGHEILVQAGSEAQKGDMTRWCVGVALDVVAGYVYWTQKGPSKGNQGRIFRAGMEIPAGQTADTRDDVEVLLEGLPEPIDLEVDAPAQKLYWTDRGEHPVGCSLNVLDLGDRGAGKKVLARHFHEPIGLCLGEEGEVIVTDLGGSVYSVKEGRKTVLWRDEGCYTGIARG
;
A
#
# COMPACT_ATOMS: atom_id res chain seq x y z
N MET A 1 -11.89 -20.52 34.87
CA MET A 1 -11.47 -20.31 33.46
C MET A 1 -10.77 -18.97 33.36
N GLN A 2 -9.68 -18.87 32.61
CA GLN A 2 -8.93 -17.62 32.41
C GLN A 2 -9.76 -16.65 31.55
N ARG A 3 -9.89 -15.38 31.97
CA ARG A 3 -10.62 -14.35 31.20
C ARG A 3 -9.87 -14.03 29.90
N PRO A 4 -10.57 -13.72 28.80
CA PRO A 4 -9.93 -13.44 27.51
C PRO A 4 -9.29 -12.04 27.45
N ILE A 5 -8.32 -11.91 26.55
CA ILE A 5 -7.87 -10.62 26.00
C ILE A 5 -8.65 -10.39 24.70
N THR A 6 -9.32 -9.26 24.54
CA THR A 6 -10.08 -8.95 23.32
C THR A 6 -9.31 -8.00 22.41
N ILE A 7 -9.17 -8.34 21.15
CA ILE A 7 -8.61 -7.48 20.10
C ILE A 7 -9.76 -6.95 19.26
N LEU A 8 -9.88 -5.62 19.15
CA LEU A 8 -10.84 -4.97 18.27
C LEU A 8 -10.15 -4.58 16.96
N GLY A 9 -10.61 -5.14 15.85
CA GLY A 9 -10.02 -5.01 14.53
C GLY A 9 -9.25 -6.27 14.15
N ALA A 10 -9.64 -6.89 13.04
CA ALA A 10 -9.00 -8.09 12.48
C ALA A 10 -8.07 -7.75 11.30
N GLY A 11 -7.60 -6.50 11.21
CA GLY A 11 -6.60 -6.07 10.22
C GLY A 11 -5.19 -6.60 10.50
N VAL A 12 -4.19 -6.06 9.79
CA VAL A 12 -2.79 -6.51 9.86
C VAL A 12 -2.24 -6.48 11.30
N LEU A 13 -2.35 -5.34 11.98
CA LEU A 13 -1.87 -5.20 13.36
C LEU A 13 -2.69 -6.03 14.34
N GLY A 14 -4.02 -6.08 14.19
CA GLY A 14 -4.89 -6.88 15.05
C GLY A 14 -4.57 -8.37 14.99
N SER A 15 -4.36 -8.91 13.79
CA SER A 15 -3.96 -10.31 13.57
C SER A 15 -2.61 -10.62 14.19
N ARG A 16 -1.62 -9.73 14.02
CA ARG A 16 -0.31 -9.87 14.67
C ARG A 16 -0.38 -9.85 16.20
N ILE A 17 -1.12 -8.90 16.77
CA ILE A 17 -1.26 -8.79 18.23
C ILE A 17 -1.91 -10.08 18.76
N ALA A 18 -2.93 -10.58 18.09
CA ALA A 18 -3.56 -11.86 18.43
C ALA A 18 -2.55 -13.02 18.35
N SER A 19 -1.76 -13.14 17.28
CA SER A 19 -0.74 -14.19 17.15
C SER A 19 0.28 -14.19 18.30
N ALA A 20 0.78 -13.02 18.69
CA ALA A 20 1.75 -12.91 19.79
C ALA A 20 1.14 -13.33 21.14
N LEU A 21 -0.09 -12.91 21.43
CA LEU A 21 -0.79 -13.27 22.66
C LEU A 21 -1.17 -14.76 22.71
N LEU A 22 -1.56 -15.34 21.58
CA LEU A 22 -1.88 -16.76 21.45
C LEU A 22 -0.64 -17.64 21.64
N ALA A 23 0.49 -17.23 21.08
CA ALA A 23 1.78 -17.89 21.32
C ALA A 23 2.14 -17.87 22.82
N GLY A 24 1.86 -16.76 23.52
CA GLY A 24 2.01 -16.65 24.98
C GLY A 24 1.02 -17.48 25.81
N GLY A 25 0.15 -18.28 25.19
CA GLY A 25 -0.82 -19.14 25.89
C GLY A 25 -2.11 -18.42 26.32
N HIS A 26 -2.35 -17.19 25.87
CA HIS A 26 -3.54 -16.45 26.27
C HIS A 26 -4.76 -16.82 25.42
N ARG A 27 -5.93 -16.83 26.07
CA ARG A 27 -7.21 -16.88 25.37
C ARG A 27 -7.52 -15.52 24.74
N VAL A 28 -7.73 -15.50 23.43
CA VAL A 28 -7.98 -14.27 22.67
C VAL A 28 -9.39 -14.23 22.11
N HIS A 29 -10.09 -13.12 22.28
CA HIS A 29 -11.30 -12.83 21.52
C HIS A 29 -10.95 -11.86 20.41
N MET A 30 -11.22 -12.21 19.16
CA MET A 30 -11.09 -11.27 18.05
C MET A 30 -12.45 -10.73 17.67
N ARG A 31 -12.56 -9.41 17.53
CA ARG A 31 -13.78 -8.76 17.09
C ARG A 31 -13.53 -7.89 15.88
N ASP A 32 -14.33 -8.12 14.84
CA ASP A 32 -14.42 -7.25 13.67
C ASP A 32 -15.87 -7.29 13.15
N PRO A 33 -16.47 -6.17 12.70
CA PRO A 33 -17.78 -6.22 12.07
C PRO A 33 -17.81 -7.10 10.81
N SER A 34 -16.67 -7.34 10.15
CA SER A 34 -16.55 -8.17 8.97
C SER A 34 -16.17 -9.62 9.28
N ALA A 35 -17.08 -10.55 8.96
CA ALA A 35 -16.82 -11.99 9.04
C ALA A 35 -15.66 -12.42 8.11
N ASP A 36 -15.52 -11.78 6.95
CA ASP A 36 -14.39 -12.00 6.05
C ASP A 36 -13.09 -11.65 6.78
N ALA A 37 -13.01 -10.47 7.40
CA ALA A 37 -11.81 -10.02 8.10
C ALA A 37 -11.36 -10.99 9.20
N LEU A 38 -12.33 -11.51 9.96
CA LEU A 38 -12.08 -12.54 10.99
C LEU A 38 -11.54 -13.84 10.39
N THR A 39 -12.03 -14.25 9.21
CA THR A 39 -11.56 -15.45 8.51
C THR A 39 -10.10 -15.30 8.02
N ILE A 40 -9.71 -14.10 7.56
CA ILE A 40 -8.29 -13.81 7.24
C ILE A 40 -7.44 -13.92 8.48
N ALA A 41 -7.88 -13.26 9.56
CA ALA A 41 -7.08 -13.16 10.77
C ALA A 41 -6.83 -14.54 11.33
N ALA A 42 -7.86 -15.41 11.33
CA ALA A 42 -7.72 -16.83 11.61
C ALA A 42 -6.64 -17.50 10.74
N THR A 43 -6.72 -17.34 9.41
CA THR A 43 -5.74 -17.89 8.48
C THR A 43 -4.32 -17.39 8.75
N TYR A 44 -4.16 -16.09 9.02
CA TYR A 44 -2.88 -15.47 9.34
C TYR A 44 -2.31 -16.01 10.66
N ILE A 45 -3.13 -16.07 11.70
CA ILE A 45 -2.78 -16.60 13.02
C ILE A 45 -2.29 -18.03 12.90
N ASP A 46 -3.03 -18.87 12.18
CA ASP A 46 -2.68 -20.28 12.04
C ASP A 46 -1.40 -20.47 11.20
N ALA A 47 -1.20 -19.66 10.16
CA ALA A 47 -0.01 -19.72 9.32
C ALA A 47 1.28 -19.22 10.01
N HIS A 48 1.19 -18.25 10.92
CA HIS A 48 2.36 -17.64 11.57
C HIS A 48 2.58 -18.13 13.01
N ARG A 49 1.79 -19.11 13.46
CA ARG A 49 1.83 -19.63 14.83
C ARG A 49 3.24 -20.03 15.27
N ALA A 50 3.93 -20.84 14.47
CA ALA A 50 5.29 -21.30 14.78
C ALA A 50 6.32 -20.15 14.85
N GLU A 51 6.15 -19.10 14.03
CA GLU A 51 7.02 -17.92 14.05
C GLU A 51 6.94 -17.19 15.39
N PHE A 52 5.73 -16.93 15.89
CA PHE A 52 5.53 -16.25 17.17
C PHE A 52 5.90 -17.14 18.37
N GLU A 53 5.69 -18.45 18.28
CA GLU A 53 6.15 -19.41 19.30
C GLU A 53 7.67 -19.43 19.45
N ALA A 54 8.41 -19.28 18.34
CA ALA A 54 9.87 -19.21 18.37
C ALA A 54 10.41 -17.96 19.08
N LEU A 55 9.58 -16.94 19.32
CA LEU A 55 9.97 -15.72 20.03
C LEU A 55 9.84 -15.82 21.56
N LEU A 56 9.19 -16.88 22.06
CA LEU A 56 8.89 -17.03 23.47
C LEU A 56 10.16 -17.23 24.31
N PRO A 57 10.22 -16.67 25.53
CA PRO A 57 11.37 -16.84 26.41
C PRO A 57 11.48 -18.27 26.96
N ALA A 58 10.36 -19.00 27.04
CA ALA A 58 10.29 -20.40 27.46
C ALA A 58 9.03 -21.05 26.85
N PRO A 59 9.02 -22.38 26.67
CA PRO A 59 7.82 -23.11 26.25
C PRO A 59 6.67 -22.91 27.24
N VAL A 60 5.46 -22.67 26.73
CA VAL A 60 4.26 -22.50 27.54
C VAL A 60 3.77 -23.86 28.06
N SER A 61 3.79 -24.05 29.38
CA SER A 61 3.43 -25.32 30.04
C SER A 61 1.93 -25.65 30.01
N THR A 62 1.08 -24.64 29.80
CA THR A 62 -0.39 -24.76 29.80
C THR A 62 -0.99 -25.13 28.44
N GLY A 63 -0.15 -25.33 27.41
CA GLY A 63 -0.59 -25.50 26.03
C GLY A 63 -0.83 -24.17 25.31
N LEU A 64 -1.12 -24.27 24.01
CA LEU A 64 -1.30 -23.12 23.13
C LEU A 64 -2.57 -22.34 23.48
N GLY A 65 -2.51 -21.02 23.33
CA GLY A 65 -3.68 -20.16 23.49
C GLY A 65 -4.75 -20.48 22.43
N ASP A 66 -6.01 -20.38 22.84
CA ASP A 66 -7.17 -20.51 21.97
C ASP A 66 -7.75 -19.14 21.61
N TYR A 67 -8.44 -19.06 20.47
CA TYR A 67 -9.18 -17.84 20.12
C TYR A 67 -10.62 -18.11 19.74
N GLN A 68 -11.45 -17.09 19.91
CA GLN A 68 -12.84 -17.04 19.47
C GLN A 68 -13.09 -15.75 18.72
N VAL A 69 -13.93 -15.81 17.68
CA VAL A 69 -14.25 -14.67 16.82
C VAL A 69 -15.66 -14.15 17.11
N PHE A 70 -15.83 -12.84 17.01
CA PHE A 70 -17.09 -12.16 17.31
C PHE A 70 -17.33 -11.02 16.32
N THR A 71 -18.57 -10.83 15.90
CA THR A 71 -18.99 -9.62 15.17
C THR A 71 -19.58 -8.57 16.11
N SER A 72 -20.32 -9.04 17.12
CA SER A 72 -20.88 -8.25 18.22
C SER A 72 -19.79 -7.75 19.17
N LEU A 73 -19.75 -6.44 19.40
CA LEU A 73 -18.82 -5.83 20.37
C LEU A 73 -19.12 -6.31 21.79
N ALA A 74 -20.38 -6.21 22.21
CA ALA A 74 -20.81 -6.56 23.56
C ALA A 74 -20.45 -8.01 23.91
N ASP A 75 -20.70 -8.95 23.00
CA ASP A 75 -20.41 -10.37 23.24
C ASP A 75 -18.91 -10.65 23.36
N ALA A 76 -18.09 -9.96 22.55
CA ALA A 76 -16.65 -10.10 22.54
C ALA A 76 -16.00 -9.62 23.84
N VAL A 77 -16.56 -8.56 24.45
CA VAL A 77 -15.91 -7.82 25.56
C VAL A 77 -16.52 -8.11 26.93
N ARG A 78 -17.71 -8.74 27.01
CA ARG A 78 -18.47 -8.93 28.27
C ARG A 78 -17.71 -9.59 29.43
N ASN A 79 -16.66 -10.37 29.14
CA ASN A 79 -15.82 -11.03 30.14
C ASN A 79 -14.33 -10.72 29.99
N ALA A 80 -13.96 -9.78 29.12
CA ALA A 80 -12.57 -9.42 28.87
C ALA A 80 -11.92 -8.81 30.12
N TRP A 81 -10.63 -9.09 30.35
CA TRP A 81 -9.83 -8.38 31.35
C TRP A 81 -8.92 -7.32 30.73
N LEU A 82 -8.64 -7.44 29.43
CA LEU A 82 -7.90 -6.48 28.62
C LEU A 82 -8.58 -6.39 27.24
N VAL A 83 -8.80 -5.17 26.75
CA VAL A 83 -9.18 -4.90 25.36
C VAL A 83 -8.07 -4.11 24.71
N ILE A 84 -7.64 -4.50 23.50
CA ILE A 84 -6.69 -3.77 22.67
C ILE A 84 -7.40 -3.34 21.38
N GLU A 85 -7.59 -2.04 21.22
CA GLU A 85 -8.20 -1.40 20.06
C GLU A 85 -7.16 -1.22 18.95
N ALA A 86 -7.42 -1.82 17.78
CA ALA A 86 -6.62 -1.75 16.56
C ALA A 86 -7.51 -1.57 15.30
N ILE A 87 -8.49 -0.67 15.41
CA ILE A 87 -9.43 -0.30 14.35
C ILE A 87 -8.86 0.86 13.51
N PRO A 88 -9.51 1.25 12.39
CA PRO A 88 -9.06 2.36 11.55
C PRO A 88 -8.71 3.64 12.32
N GLU A 89 -7.71 4.37 11.83
CA GLU A 89 -7.10 5.53 12.50
C GLU A 89 -7.95 6.81 12.36
N ARG A 90 -9.19 6.74 12.85
CA ARG A 90 -10.19 7.80 12.86
C ARG A 90 -10.59 8.15 14.30
N LEU A 91 -10.30 9.38 14.74
CA LEU A 91 -10.48 9.78 16.14
C LEU A 91 -11.95 9.70 16.58
N ASP A 92 -12.88 10.15 15.75
CA ASP A 92 -14.33 10.09 15.98
C ASP A 92 -14.82 8.64 16.22
N LEU A 93 -14.36 7.70 15.40
CA LEU A 93 -14.66 6.29 15.54
C LEU A 93 -14.08 5.72 16.84
N LYS A 94 -12.82 6.04 17.17
CA LYS A 94 -12.18 5.57 18.40
C LYS A 94 -12.87 6.11 19.65
N ILE A 95 -13.29 7.38 19.66
CA ILE A 95 -14.10 7.95 20.75
C ILE A 95 -15.40 7.16 20.95
N ALA A 96 -16.10 6.83 19.86
CA ALA A 96 -17.35 6.06 19.93
C ALA A 96 -17.11 4.66 20.51
N ILE A 97 -16.08 3.96 20.02
CA ILE A 97 -15.72 2.63 20.52
C ILE A 97 -15.32 2.65 21.99
N PHE A 98 -14.52 3.62 22.44
CA PHE A 98 -14.15 3.69 23.86
C PHE A 98 -15.35 3.95 24.77
N ALA A 99 -16.36 4.68 24.30
CA ALA A 99 -17.62 4.83 25.03
C ALA A 99 -18.39 3.50 25.15
N GLU A 100 -18.47 2.74 24.06
CA GLU A 100 -19.10 1.41 24.08
C GLU A 100 -18.32 0.43 24.97
N LEU A 101 -16.99 0.50 24.95
CA LEU A 101 -16.14 -0.33 25.81
C LEU A 101 -16.38 -0.05 27.29
N ASP A 102 -16.52 1.20 27.68
CA ASP A 102 -16.82 1.55 29.06
C ASP A 102 -18.17 0.96 29.52
N ALA A 103 -19.16 0.96 28.62
CA ALA A 103 -20.51 0.44 28.88
C ALA A 103 -20.58 -1.10 28.93
N HIS A 104 -19.79 -1.81 28.10
CA HIS A 104 -19.95 -3.25 27.91
C HIS A 104 -18.86 -4.13 28.55
N THR A 105 -17.74 -3.54 28.99
CA THR A 105 -16.66 -4.30 29.64
C THR A 105 -16.84 -4.40 31.17
N PRO A 106 -16.39 -5.49 31.81
CA PRO A 106 -16.34 -5.57 33.28
C PRO A 106 -15.60 -4.38 33.89
N GLY A 107 -16.03 -3.86 35.05
CA GLY A 107 -15.49 -2.66 35.71
C GLY A 107 -13.97 -2.66 35.98
N ASP A 108 -13.34 -3.84 36.00
CA ASP A 108 -11.91 -4.02 36.22
C ASP A 108 -11.10 -4.21 34.91
N CYS A 109 -11.76 -4.23 33.75
CA CYS A 109 -11.11 -4.37 32.44
C CYS A 109 -10.20 -3.18 32.12
N ILE A 110 -9.02 -3.49 31.58
CA ILE A 110 -8.06 -2.52 31.02
C ILE A 110 -8.44 -2.25 29.56
N LEU A 111 -8.45 -0.97 29.16
CA LEU A 111 -8.73 -0.56 27.77
C LEU A 111 -7.48 0.05 27.17
N ALA A 112 -6.96 -0.56 26.12
CA ALA A 112 -5.75 -0.13 25.44
C ALA A 112 -6.04 0.25 23.98
N SER A 113 -5.32 1.21 23.43
CA SER A 113 -5.32 1.52 21.99
C SER A 113 -3.93 1.33 21.38
N ASN A 114 -3.89 0.68 20.22
CA ASN A 114 -2.72 0.54 19.37
C ASN A 114 -2.48 1.74 18.44
N SER A 115 -3.22 2.84 18.61
CA SER A 115 -3.04 4.06 17.80
C SER A 115 -1.60 4.58 17.91
N SER A 116 -1.00 4.86 16.75
CA SER A 116 0.32 5.46 16.63
C SER A 116 0.29 6.99 16.66
N SER A 117 -0.88 7.57 16.35
CA SER A 117 -1.05 9.02 16.16
C SER A 117 -1.77 9.70 17.32
N PHE A 118 -2.71 9.00 17.98
CA PHE A 118 -3.57 9.60 18.99
C PHE A 118 -3.23 9.10 20.40
N LYS A 119 -2.99 10.07 21.30
CA LYS A 119 -2.96 9.83 22.74
C LYS A 119 -4.33 9.32 23.18
N SER A 120 -4.36 8.26 23.98
CA SER A 120 -5.60 7.64 24.48
C SER A 120 -6.50 8.61 25.27
N ARG A 121 -5.93 9.66 25.88
CA ARG A 121 -6.66 10.81 26.44
C ARG A 121 -7.70 11.40 25.49
N LEU A 122 -7.40 11.45 24.19
CA LEU A 122 -8.29 12.00 23.17
C LEU A 122 -9.49 11.09 22.88
N MET A 123 -9.39 9.79 23.21
CA MET A 123 -10.43 8.80 22.96
C MET A 123 -11.41 8.67 24.13
N ILE A 124 -10.99 9.05 25.34
CA ILE A 124 -11.72 8.77 26.60
C ILE A 124 -12.67 9.87 27.06
N GLN A 125 -12.97 10.86 26.20
CA GLN A 125 -13.87 11.96 26.58
C GLN A 125 -15.28 11.48 26.98
N LYS A 126 -15.73 10.33 26.47
CA LYS A 126 -17.01 9.69 26.81
C LYS A 126 -16.88 8.52 27.80
N VAL A 127 -15.68 8.28 28.34
CA VAL A 127 -15.42 7.22 29.33
C VAL A 127 -15.55 7.79 30.73
N GLN A 128 -16.22 7.06 31.63
CA GLN A 128 -16.44 7.46 33.01
C GLN A 128 -15.11 7.73 33.73
N PRO A 129 -15.00 8.80 34.55
CA PRO A 129 -13.75 9.14 35.25
C PRO A 129 -13.15 7.98 36.06
N ALA A 130 -13.97 7.20 36.76
CA ALA A 130 -13.52 6.05 37.55
C ALA A 130 -12.84 4.94 36.70
N ARG A 131 -13.14 4.88 35.40
CA ARG A 131 -12.55 3.92 34.45
C ARG A 131 -11.20 4.39 33.91
N ARG A 132 -10.95 5.70 33.83
CA ARG A 132 -9.77 6.27 33.12
C ARG A 132 -8.43 5.80 33.66
N ALA A 133 -8.37 5.46 34.94
CA ALA A 133 -7.21 4.80 35.57
C ALA A 133 -6.81 3.48 34.89
N ARG A 134 -7.70 2.85 34.12
CA ARG A 134 -7.49 1.59 33.39
C ARG A 134 -7.30 1.79 31.88
N VAL A 135 -7.15 3.02 31.41
CA VAL A 135 -6.97 3.32 29.99
C VAL A 135 -5.52 3.68 29.67
N LEU A 136 -4.98 3.19 28.56
CA LEU A 136 -3.61 3.49 28.10
C LEU A 136 -3.45 3.29 26.59
N ASN A 137 -2.33 3.74 26.03
CA ASN A 137 -1.88 3.28 24.71
C ASN A 137 -0.97 2.06 24.88
N MET A 138 -1.10 1.10 23.96
CA MET A 138 -0.30 -0.12 23.88
C MET A 138 0.08 -0.33 22.42
N HIS A 139 1.19 0.28 22.02
CA HIS A 139 1.58 0.48 20.63
C HIS A 139 2.56 -0.59 20.16
N PHE A 140 2.12 -1.38 19.18
CA PHE A 140 2.85 -2.41 18.45
C PHE A 140 3.17 -1.88 17.04
N THR A 141 4.38 -2.14 16.55
CA THR A 141 4.90 -1.53 15.31
C THR A 141 5.29 -2.58 14.28
N MET A 142 4.83 -2.46 13.04
CA MET A 142 5.27 -3.30 11.91
C MET A 142 6.71 -3.00 11.47
N PRO A 143 7.47 -3.98 10.93
CA PRO A 143 7.13 -5.39 10.67
C PRO A 143 7.12 -6.31 11.92
N PRO A 144 6.67 -7.58 11.83
CA PRO A 144 6.56 -8.51 12.97
C PRO A 144 7.87 -8.71 13.76
N GLY A 145 9.03 -8.63 13.10
CA GLY A 145 10.34 -8.73 13.73
C GLY A 145 10.65 -7.62 14.76
N ILE A 146 9.94 -6.49 14.73
CA ILE A 146 10.05 -5.45 15.77
C ILE A 146 9.28 -5.91 17.01
N ARG A 147 9.99 -6.43 18.01
CA ARG A 147 9.35 -6.98 19.21
C ARG A 147 9.03 -5.94 20.29
N SER A 148 9.46 -4.69 20.13
CA SER A 148 9.18 -3.64 21.10
C SER A 148 7.70 -3.26 21.11
N VAL A 149 7.16 -3.01 22.31
CA VAL A 149 5.79 -2.54 22.51
C VAL A 149 5.80 -1.38 23.49
N GLU A 150 5.28 -0.22 23.06
CA GLU A 150 5.28 0.99 23.88
C GLU A 150 3.97 1.10 24.66
N LEU A 151 4.06 1.05 26.00
CA LEU A 151 2.96 1.31 26.92
C LEU A 151 2.99 2.79 27.32
N MET A 152 1.90 3.54 27.16
CA MET A 152 1.86 4.95 27.51
C MET A 152 0.59 5.32 28.28
N SER A 153 0.77 6.10 29.35
CA SER A 153 -0.34 6.63 30.15
C SER A 153 -1.27 7.53 29.35
N CYS A 154 -2.56 7.53 29.68
CA CYS A 154 -3.54 8.51 29.21
C CYS A 154 -3.56 9.81 30.05
N GLY A 155 -2.60 9.97 30.98
CA GLY A 155 -2.55 11.05 31.97
C GLY A 155 -3.19 10.68 33.31
N GLU A 156 -4.13 9.73 33.32
CA GLU A 156 -4.84 9.25 34.51
C GLU A 156 -4.54 7.77 34.84
N THR A 157 -3.81 7.05 33.98
CA THR A 157 -3.55 5.60 34.12
C THR A 157 -2.86 5.26 35.44
N ASP A 158 -3.41 4.26 36.15
CA ASP A 158 -2.77 3.70 37.35
C ASP A 158 -1.49 2.95 36.96
N PRO A 159 -0.32 3.33 37.52
CA PRO A 159 0.96 2.71 37.21
C PRO A 159 1.02 1.19 37.40
N GLN A 160 0.18 0.61 38.26
CA GLN A 160 0.16 -0.85 38.50
C GLN A 160 -0.16 -1.64 37.21
N HIS A 161 -0.94 -1.04 36.30
CA HIS A 161 -1.30 -1.70 35.04
C HIS A 161 -0.11 -1.86 34.10
N PHE A 162 0.88 -0.95 34.12
CA PHE A 162 2.09 -1.10 33.31
C PHE A 162 2.91 -2.31 33.73
N ALA A 163 3.04 -2.56 35.04
CA ALA A 163 3.77 -3.71 35.55
C ALA A 163 3.12 -5.02 35.08
N ARG A 164 1.80 -5.14 35.28
CA ARG A 164 1.02 -6.31 34.86
C ARG A 164 1.07 -6.54 33.34
N LEU A 165 0.89 -5.50 32.53
CA LEU A 165 0.94 -5.63 31.08
C LEU A 165 2.35 -5.95 30.58
N SER A 166 3.39 -5.41 31.22
CA SER A 166 4.76 -5.72 30.87
C SER A 166 5.10 -7.19 31.15
N GLU A 167 4.59 -7.76 32.24
CA GLU A 167 4.75 -9.18 32.53
C GLU A 167 4.10 -10.05 31.45
N VAL A 168 2.85 -9.73 31.09
CA VAL A 168 2.12 -10.42 30.00
C VAL A 168 2.88 -10.34 28.68
N LEU A 169 3.34 -9.14 28.29
CA LEU A 169 4.07 -8.96 27.04
C LEU A 169 5.40 -9.72 27.01
N ARG A 170 6.16 -9.72 28.10
CA ARG A 170 7.40 -10.52 28.18
C ARG A 170 7.13 -12.01 28.05
N GLY A 171 6.04 -12.50 28.66
CA GLY A 171 5.59 -13.89 28.49
C GLY A 171 5.29 -14.25 27.04
N CYS A 172 4.88 -13.27 26.23
CA CYS A 172 4.62 -13.41 24.79
C CYS A 172 5.85 -13.18 23.90
N GLY A 173 7.06 -13.12 24.46
CA GLY A 173 8.30 -12.87 23.68
C GLY A 173 8.49 -11.42 23.22
N LEU A 174 7.65 -10.50 23.71
CA LEU A 174 7.69 -9.08 23.37
C LEU A 174 8.53 -8.28 24.38
N ILE A 175 8.96 -7.09 23.97
CA ILE A 175 9.85 -6.21 24.74
C ILE A 175 9.06 -4.94 25.14
N PRO A 176 8.34 -4.95 26.28
CA PRO A 176 7.58 -3.80 26.71
C PRO A 176 8.49 -2.67 27.20
N VAL A 177 8.20 -1.45 26.77
CA VAL A 177 8.80 -0.21 27.26
C VAL A 177 7.71 0.76 27.70
N THR A 178 7.92 1.49 28.79
CA THR A 178 6.85 2.29 29.42
C THR A 178 7.13 3.79 29.38
N ALA A 179 6.30 4.52 28.65
CA ALA A 179 6.16 5.96 28.76
C ALA A 179 5.28 6.29 29.97
N ARG A 180 5.93 6.60 31.09
CA ARG A 180 5.25 6.87 32.38
C ARG A 180 4.32 8.08 32.35
N ARG A 181 4.48 8.94 31.35
CA ARG A 181 3.66 10.12 31.06
C ARG A 181 3.34 10.14 29.58
N GLU A 182 2.31 10.90 29.23
CA GLU A 182 1.99 11.18 27.83
C GLU A 182 3.19 11.81 27.12
N SER A 183 3.46 11.33 25.91
CA SER A 183 4.54 11.81 25.06
C SER A 183 4.11 11.68 23.60
N THR A 184 4.20 12.77 22.85
CA THR A 184 4.02 12.69 21.40
C THR A 184 5.17 11.92 20.80
N GLY A 185 4.84 10.97 19.92
CA GLY A 185 5.79 10.00 19.40
C GLY A 185 6.27 8.99 20.45
N PHE A 186 5.53 8.79 21.54
CA PHE A 186 5.87 7.83 22.58
C PHE A 186 7.30 8.04 23.12
N ILE A 187 8.12 6.99 23.20
CA ILE A 187 9.52 7.06 23.59
C ILE A 187 10.39 7.04 22.33
N PHE A 188 10.23 6.01 21.49
CA PHE A 188 11.16 5.78 20.39
C PHE A 188 11.10 6.90 19.35
N ASN A 189 9.92 7.30 18.87
CA ASN A 189 9.85 8.35 17.85
C ASN A 189 10.34 9.70 18.40
N ARG A 190 10.25 9.94 19.71
CA ARG A 190 10.83 11.12 20.36
C ARG A 190 12.36 11.04 20.45
N LEU A 191 12.93 9.90 20.83
CA LEU A 191 14.38 9.68 20.80
C LEU A 191 14.91 9.84 19.37
N TRP A 192 14.19 9.24 18.43
CA TRP A 192 14.50 9.31 17.00
C TRP A 192 14.47 10.74 16.48
N ALA A 193 13.46 11.54 16.85
CA ALA A 193 13.41 12.97 16.52
C ALA A 193 14.63 13.74 17.08
N ALA A 194 15.10 13.43 18.29
CA ALA A 194 16.29 14.08 18.85
C ALA A 194 17.57 13.68 18.10
N ILE A 195 17.77 12.38 17.83
CA ILE A 195 18.92 11.87 17.09
C ILE A 195 18.96 12.48 15.69
N LYS A 196 17.84 12.44 14.96
CA LYS A 196 17.75 13.05 13.63
C LYS A 196 18.07 14.53 13.65
N ARG A 197 17.47 15.29 14.59
CA ARG A 197 17.69 16.73 14.69
C ARG A 197 19.16 17.08 14.90
N GLU A 198 19.84 16.35 15.79
CA GLU A 198 21.28 16.57 16.03
C GLU A 198 22.12 16.22 14.80
N ILE A 199 21.79 15.12 14.12
CA ILE A 199 22.44 14.76 12.86
C ILE A 199 22.27 15.85 11.80
N LEU A 200 21.06 16.42 11.67
CA LEU A 200 20.82 17.53 10.75
C LEU A 200 21.63 18.77 11.13
N LEU A 201 21.84 19.06 12.42
CA LEU A 201 22.73 20.14 12.86
C LEU A 201 24.19 19.90 12.47
N ILE A 202 24.72 18.71 12.75
CA ILE A 202 26.10 18.32 12.37
C ILE A 202 26.31 18.49 10.86
N LEU A 203 25.31 18.11 10.06
CA LEU A 203 25.33 18.26 8.62
C LEU A 203 25.21 19.73 8.18
N ALA A 204 24.34 20.52 8.83
CA ALA A 204 24.13 21.93 8.51
C ALA A 204 25.32 22.81 8.87
N GLU A 205 26.05 22.46 9.93
CA GLU A 205 27.28 23.10 10.37
C GLU A 205 28.52 22.60 9.60
N ASP A 206 28.34 21.67 8.65
CA ASP A 206 29.39 21.05 7.84
C ASP A 206 30.51 20.39 8.68
N VAL A 207 30.15 19.87 9.85
CA VAL A 207 31.10 19.23 10.79
C VAL A 207 31.55 17.85 10.28
N SER A 208 30.66 17.10 9.61
CA SER A 208 30.95 15.79 9.03
C SER A 208 29.91 15.40 7.97
N SER A 209 30.16 14.31 7.24
CA SER A 209 29.25 13.78 6.22
C SER A 209 28.29 12.71 6.76
N ALA A 210 27.16 12.51 6.06
CA ALA A 210 26.19 11.48 6.39
C ALA A 210 26.80 10.07 6.44
N ALA A 211 27.78 9.79 5.57
CA ALA A 211 28.47 8.51 5.51
C ALA A 211 29.34 8.25 6.75
N GLU A 212 30.06 9.26 7.22
CA GLU A 212 30.91 9.17 8.41
C GLU A 212 30.07 9.09 9.69
N ILE A 213 28.98 9.86 9.79
CA ILE A 213 28.03 9.79 10.91
C ILE A 213 27.47 8.38 11.06
N ASP A 214 27.00 7.78 9.96
CA ASP A 214 26.47 6.42 9.97
C ASP A 214 27.54 5.35 10.18
N THR A 215 28.80 5.59 9.77
CA THR A 215 29.93 4.72 10.08
C THR A 215 30.19 4.72 11.59
N LEU A 216 30.26 5.90 12.21
CA LEU A 216 30.42 6.03 13.67
C LEU A 216 29.26 5.37 14.41
N TRP A 217 28.02 5.63 13.96
CA TRP A 217 26.84 4.97 14.54
C TRP A 217 26.93 3.45 14.43
N THR A 218 27.39 2.96 13.28
CA THR A 218 27.48 1.54 13.00
C THR A 218 28.46 0.85 13.94
N GLU A 219 29.69 1.37 14.02
CA GLU A 219 30.75 0.82 14.88
C GLU A 219 30.37 0.87 16.38
N MET A 220 29.59 1.87 16.79
CA MET A 220 29.24 2.05 18.21
C MET A 220 27.97 1.31 18.63
N PHE A 221 26.97 1.18 17.74
CA PHE A 221 25.60 0.83 18.15
C PHE A 221 24.87 -0.19 17.26
N GLN A 222 25.38 -0.56 16.08
CA GLN A 222 24.56 -1.31 15.11
C GLN A 222 24.15 -2.70 15.60
N GLN A 223 22.86 -3.00 15.40
CA GLN A 223 22.33 -4.36 15.46
C GLN A 223 22.29 -4.95 14.04
N PRO A 224 22.46 -6.28 13.87
CA PRO A 224 22.58 -6.95 12.56
C PRO A 224 21.45 -6.67 11.54
N HIS A 225 20.33 -6.06 11.97
CA HIS A 225 19.15 -5.81 11.14
C HIS A 225 18.60 -4.38 11.28
N SER A 226 19.38 -3.44 11.84
CA SER A 226 19.00 -2.02 11.94
C SER A 226 19.75 -1.15 10.94
N LEU A 227 19.04 -0.27 10.25
CA LEU A 227 19.66 0.76 9.41
C LEU A 227 20.24 1.88 10.28
N PRO A 228 21.42 2.41 9.90
CA PRO A 228 21.98 3.58 10.57
C PRO A 228 21.16 4.85 10.23
N PRO A 229 21.26 5.91 11.07
CA PRO A 229 20.31 7.01 11.06
C PRO A 229 20.15 7.77 9.74
N CYS A 230 21.24 8.09 9.04
CA CYS A 230 21.15 8.87 7.80
C CYS A 230 20.55 8.01 6.69
N ARG A 231 20.94 6.74 6.56
CA ARG A 231 20.27 5.78 5.65
C ARG A 231 18.81 5.57 6.00
N LEU A 232 18.47 5.53 7.29
CA LEU A 232 17.08 5.41 7.73
C LEU A 232 16.26 6.65 7.35
N MET A 233 16.81 7.85 7.48
CA MET A 233 16.17 9.08 7.00
C MET A 233 15.97 9.08 5.48
N ASP A 234 16.97 8.64 4.71
CA ASP A 234 16.86 8.51 3.25
C ASP A 234 15.83 7.45 2.86
N GLN A 235 15.72 6.34 3.60
CA GLN A 235 14.71 5.29 3.34
C GLN A 235 13.29 5.77 3.63
N ILE A 236 13.08 6.49 4.75
CA ILE A 236 11.79 7.09 5.11
C ILE A 236 11.39 8.19 4.11
N GLY A 237 12.38 8.90 3.61
CA GLY A 237 12.25 10.06 2.73
C GLY A 237 12.33 11.38 3.49
N LEU A 238 13.16 12.30 2.99
CA LEU A 238 13.53 13.54 3.69
C LEU A 238 12.37 14.54 3.81
N ASP A 239 11.39 14.50 2.92
CA ASP A 239 10.11 15.21 3.02
C ASP A 239 9.21 14.65 4.12
N THR A 240 9.10 13.32 4.26
CA THR A 240 8.38 12.70 5.38
C THR A 240 9.08 13.05 6.70
N VAL A 241 10.43 13.03 6.71
CA VAL A 241 11.23 13.47 7.85
C VAL A 241 10.93 14.94 8.18
N ALA A 242 10.94 15.83 7.19
CA ALA A 242 10.63 17.25 7.38
C ALA A 242 9.22 17.46 7.95
N PHE A 243 8.21 16.78 7.40
CA PHE A 243 6.82 16.85 7.88
C PHE A 243 6.68 16.39 9.33
N ILE A 244 7.36 15.30 9.71
CA ILE A 244 7.34 14.82 11.10
C ILE A 244 8.03 15.84 12.03
N GLU A 245 9.16 16.40 11.61
CA GLU A 245 9.90 17.37 12.41
C GLU A 245 9.15 18.70 12.55
N ASP A 246 8.36 19.14 11.56
CA ASP A 246 7.47 20.32 11.69
C ASP A 246 6.49 20.18 12.85
N ASN A 247 5.92 18.98 13.01
CA ASN A 247 5.03 18.69 14.11
C ASN A 247 5.78 18.81 15.45
N TYR A 248 7.02 18.32 15.53
CA TYR A 248 7.84 18.48 16.73
C TYR A 248 8.26 19.93 16.99
N ILE A 249 8.63 20.70 15.96
CA ILE A 249 8.94 22.13 16.07
C ILE A 249 7.75 22.87 16.66
N THR A 250 6.57 22.69 16.08
CA THR A 250 5.33 23.35 16.51
C THR A 250 4.96 22.95 17.94
N GLU A 251 4.97 21.65 18.25
CA GLU A 251 4.55 21.16 19.55
C GLU A 251 5.53 21.52 20.68
N ARG A 252 6.82 21.67 20.37
CA ARG A 252 7.89 21.79 21.38
C ARG A 252 8.59 23.15 21.39
N GLY A 253 8.23 24.04 20.47
CA GLY A 253 8.88 25.35 20.33
C GLY A 253 10.37 25.23 20.00
N LEU A 254 10.74 24.27 19.16
CA LEU A 254 12.13 24.07 18.73
C LEU A 254 12.49 25.04 17.60
N ASP A 255 13.77 25.38 17.49
CA ASP A 255 14.26 26.10 16.31
C ASP A 255 14.46 25.15 15.13
N GLY A 256 13.78 25.44 14.02
CA GLY A 256 13.84 24.68 12.77
C GLY A 256 14.90 25.16 11.78
N SER A 257 15.51 26.33 12.03
CA SER A 257 16.33 27.07 11.06
C SER A 257 17.49 26.24 10.50
N MET A 258 18.27 25.61 11.37
CA MET A 258 19.45 24.80 11.00
C MET A 258 19.15 23.30 10.91
N THR A 259 17.86 22.92 10.90
CA THR A 259 17.47 21.51 10.83
C THR A 259 16.52 21.29 9.67
N VAL A 260 15.22 21.50 9.87
CA VAL A 260 14.20 21.25 8.85
C VAL A 260 14.26 22.28 7.73
N ASP A 261 14.50 23.56 8.04
CA ASP A 261 14.59 24.61 7.01
C ASP A 261 15.87 24.47 6.19
N TRP A 262 17.00 24.16 6.85
CA TRP A 262 18.22 23.77 6.15
C TRP A 262 18.02 22.54 5.27
N LEU A 263 17.39 21.48 5.80
CA LEU A 263 17.06 20.26 5.05
C LEU A 263 16.19 20.59 3.83
N ARG A 264 15.21 21.48 3.99
CA ARG A 264 14.38 21.97 2.88
C ARG A 264 15.20 22.71 1.83
N GLU A 265 16.00 23.67 2.25
CA GLU A 265 16.78 24.52 1.35
C GLU A 265 17.84 23.72 0.59
N HIS A 266 18.49 22.76 1.25
CA HIS A 266 19.66 22.06 0.71
C HIS A 266 19.29 20.75 0.00
N PHE A 267 18.16 20.13 0.37
CA PHE A 267 17.72 18.85 -0.18
C PHE A 267 16.36 18.95 -0.88
N LEU A 268 15.28 19.27 -0.16
CA LEU A 268 13.92 19.16 -0.72
C LEU A 268 13.68 20.15 -1.87
N SER A 269 14.14 21.39 -1.75
CA SER A 269 14.04 22.41 -2.81
C SER A 269 14.78 22.01 -4.09
N ARG A 270 15.76 21.10 -3.96
CA ARG A 270 16.59 20.55 -5.04
C ARG A 270 16.12 19.17 -5.47
N GLY A 271 14.93 18.73 -5.02
CA GLY A 271 14.35 17.43 -5.35
C GLY A 271 15.10 16.23 -4.76
N LYS A 272 15.93 16.43 -3.74
CA LYS A 272 16.63 15.35 -3.02
C LYS A 272 15.78 14.93 -1.81
N LEU A 273 15.02 13.87 -1.96
CA LEU A 273 14.06 13.37 -0.97
C LEU A 273 14.51 12.04 -0.33
N GLY A 274 15.77 11.63 -0.50
CA GLY A 274 16.24 10.31 -0.07
C GLY A 274 16.08 9.26 -1.17
N LEU A 275 15.91 7.99 -0.80
CA LEU A 275 15.89 6.83 -1.72
C LEU A 275 14.74 6.89 -2.73
N LYS A 276 13.68 7.64 -2.44
CA LYS A 276 12.56 7.85 -3.36
C LYS A 276 12.79 8.93 -4.42
N SER A 277 13.99 9.52 -4.49
CA SER A 277 14.33 10.57 -5.46
C SER A 277 15.66 10.31 -6.16
N ALA A 278 15.75 10.72 -7.43
CA ALA A 278 16.94 10.54 -8.26
C ALA A 278 18.16 11.35 -7.77
N GLY A 279 17.94 12.48 -7.09
CA GLY A 279 19.00 13.30 -6.50
C GLY A 279 19.63 12.69 -5.23
N GLY A 280 19.12 11.54 -4.78
CA GLY A 280 19.45 10.92 -3.50
C GLY A 280 18.92 11.71 -2.32
N GLY A 281 19.53 11.52 -1.16
CA GLY A 281 19.30 12.35 0.02
C GLY A 281 20.63 12.72 0.65
N LEU A 282 20.76 12.41 1.93
CA LEU A 282 21.96 12.72 2.73
C LEU A 282 23.22 12.05 2.18
N TYR A 283 23.10 10.87 1.57
CA TYR A 283 24.22 10.14 0.96
C TYR A 283 24.57 10.57 -0.49
N GLY A 284 23.84 11.54 -1.04
CA GLY A 284 23.95 11.87 -2.46
C GLY A 284 23.45 10.74 -3.38
N PRO A 285 23.66 10.86 -4.70
CA PRO A 285 23.29 9.83 -5.65
C PRO A 285 24.20 8.60 -5.49
N SER A 286 23.61 7.40 -5.41
CA SER A 286 24.35 6.16 -5.16
C SER A 286 25.37 5.89 -6.28
N ALA A 287 26.67 5.83 -5.96
CA ALA A 287 27.70 5.42 -6.90
C ALA A 287 27.61 3.91 -7.19
N THR A 288 27.43 3.55 -8.45
CA THR A 288 27.31 2.15 -8.92
C THR A 288 28.70 1.48 -9.00
N PRO A 289 28.93 0.31 -8.38
CA PRO A 289 30.04 -0.56 -8.77
C PRO A 289 29.63 -1.37 -10.00
N ALA A 290 30.45 -1.36 -11.05
CA ALA A 290 30.31 -2.22 -12.22
C ALA A 290 30.52 -3.70 -11.83
N VAL A 291 29.61 -4.58 -12.23
CA VAL A 291 29.76 -6.05 -12.09
C VAL A 291 30.19 -6.64 -13.45
N PRO A 292 31.17 -7.58 -13.50
CA PRO A 292 31.78 -8.04 -14.74
C PRO A 292 30.89 -9.01 -15.53
N ALA A 293 31.08 -8.99 -16.85
CA ALA A 293 30.48 -9.94 -17.78
C ALA A 293 31.01 -11.37 -17.56
N THR A 294 30.11 -12.35 -17.48
CA THR A 294 30.43 -13.77 -17.62
C THR A 294 29.69 -14.40 -18.79
N SER A 295 30.39 -15.32 -19.41
CA SER A 295 30.29 -15.86 -20.77
C SER A 295 29.02 -16.65 -21.11
N SER A 296 28.75 -16.59 -22.41
CA SER A 296 27.78 -17.33 -23.22
C SER A 296 27.73 -18.84 -23.03
N SER A 297 26.52 -19.38 -22.99
CA SER A 297 26.18 -20.67 -23.62
C SER A 297 24.83 -20.56 -24.33
N SER A 298 24.76 -21.12 -25.53
CA SER A 298 23.69 -20.99 -26.53
C SER A 298 22.37 -21.64 -26.09
N PRO A 299 21.19 -21.13 -26.51
CA PRO A 299 19.92 -21.81 -26.23
C PRO A 299 19.57 -22.81 -27.33
N GLU A 300 19.26 -24.04 -26.92
CA GLU A 300 18.52 -25.01 -27.72
C GLU A 300 17.03 -24.62 -27.79
N SER A 301 16.47 -24.72 -28.98
CA SER A 301 15.07 -24.48 -29.30
C SER A 301 14.16 -25.54 -28.69
N SER A 302 13.13 -25.13 -27.96
CA SER A 302 11.92 -25.94 -27.82
C SER A 302 10.67 -25.07 -27.94
N SER A 303 9.75 -25.59 -28.73
CA SER A 303 8.52 -25.01 -29.28
C SER A 303 7.58 -24.43 -28.22
N SER A 304 7.17 -23.18 -28.43
CA SER A 304 6.14 -22.50 -27.65
C SER A 304 4.74 -22.92 -28.10
N THR A 305 3.93 -23.37 -27.16
CA THR A 305 2.47 -23.31 -27.30
C THR A 305 2.04 -21.89 -26.89
N PRO A 306 1.37 -21.08 -27.74
CA PRO A 306 1.19 -19.64 -27.48
C PRO A 306 0.18 -19.26 -26.38
N ALA A 307 -0.48 -20.21 -25.70
CA ALA A 307 -1.69 -19.90 -24.91
C ALA A 307 -1.47 -19.62 -23.40
N GLN A 308 -0.23 -19.53 -22.91
CA GLN A 308 0.05 -19.46 -21.45
C GLN A 308 1.04 -18.37 -21.01
N THR A 309 1.36 -17.40 -21.88
CA THR A 309 2.24 -16.29 -21.51
C THR A 309 1.43 -15.11 -20.98
N LEU A 310 1.85 -14.57 -19.84
CA LEU A 310 1.37 -13.32 -19.29
C LEU A 310 2.49 -12.28 -19.38
N TYR A 311 2.16 -11.05 -19.70
CA TYR A 311 3.06 -9.91 -19.60
C TYR A 311 2.70 -9.11 -18.37
N LEU A 312 3.70 -8.73 -17.58
CA LEU A 312 3.46 -8.01 -16.33
C LEU A 312 4.51 -6.94 -16.11
N LEU A 313 4.14 -5.93 -15.32
CA LEU A 313 5.01 -4.82 -14.99
C LEU A 313 5.49 -4.96 -13.56
N ASP A 314 6.80 -4.98 -13.38
CA ASP A 314 7.41 -4.69 -12.10
C ASP A 314 7.72 -3.19 -12.07
N VAL A 315 7.09 -2.48 -11.13
CA VAL A 315 7.26 -1.03 -11.00
C VAL A 315 8.65 -0.64 -10.48
N GLY A 316 9.41 -1.62 -9.95
CA GLY A 316 10.78 -1.42 -9.49
C GLY A 316 10.89 -0.91 -8.05
N LEU A 317 9.84 -1.11 -7.25
CA LEU A 317 9.79 -0.74 -5.82
C LEU A 317 10.06 -1.93 -4.87
N GLY A 318 10.23 -3.13 -5.44
CA GLY A 318 10.44 -4.36 -4.70
C GLY A 318 11.87 -4.53 -4.18
N ALA A 319 12.05 -5.41 -3.18
CA ALA A 319 13.37 -5.76 -2.65
C ALA A 319 14.23 -6.57 -3.65
N ASN A 320 13.62 -7.08 -4.71
CA ASN A 320 14.31 -7.70 -5.86
C ASN A 320 15.09 -6.70 -6.73
N VAL A 321 14.94 -5.39 -6.50
CA VAL A 321 15.72 -4.35 -7.15
C VAL A 321 16.81 -3.88 -6.21
N SER A 322 18.06 -3.85 -6.71
CA SER A 322 19.17 -3.28 -5.96
C SER A 322 18.84 -1.85 -5.55
N ALA A 323 19.00 -1.53 -4.27
CA ALA A 323 18.77 -0.19 -3.73
C ALA A 323 19.61 0.92 -4.43
N ALA A 324 20.64 0.54 -5.21
CA ALA A 324 21.42 1.46 -6.03
C ALA A 324 20.79 1.78 -7.39
N THR A 325 19.74 1.06 -7.82
CA THR A 325 19.08 1.27 -9.11
C THR A 325 18.13 2.47 -9.00
N PRO A 326 18.30 3.54 -9.81
CA PRO A 326 17.37 4.67 -9.79
C PRO A 326 15.93 4.22 -10.08
N LEU A 327 14.93 4.78 -9.39
CA LEU A 327 13.51 4.43 -9.62
C LEU A 327 13.07 4.63 -11.08
N SER A 328 13.66 5.63 -11.75
CA SER A 328 13.42 5.89 -13.18
C SER A 328 13.98 4.81 -14.11
N GLN A 329 14.75 3.84 -13.58
CA GLN A 329 15.38 2.74 -14.30
C GLN A 329 15.11 1.38 -13.65
N ALA A 330 14.42 1.35 -12.52
CA ALA A 330 14.16 0.14 -11.74
C ALA A 330 13.04 -0.72 -12.35
N GLY A 331 12.13 -0.08 -13.10
CA GLY A 331 10.97 -0.72 -13.68
C GLY A 331 11.31 -1.69 -14.80
N ARG A 332 10.49 -2.73 -14.94
CA ARG A 332 10.68 -3.80 -15.92
C ARG A 332 9.36 -4.27 -16.51
N ILE A 333 9.39 -4.62 -17.78
CA ILE A 333 8.37 -5.45 -18.43
C ILE A 333 8.88 -6.88 -18.34
N LEU A 334 8.04 -7.77 -17.84
CA LEU A 334 8.32 -9.17 -17.62
C LEU A 334 7.40 -10.03 -18.48
N SER A 335 7.86 -11.23 -18.82
CA SER A 335 7.03 -12.33 -19.28
C SER A 335 6.96 -13.40 -18.20
N PHE A 336 5.78 -13.97 -17.99
CA PHE A 336 5.55 -15.08 -17.10
C PHE A 336 4.86 -16.21 -17.84
N ASN A 337 5.51 -17.36 -17.91
CA ASN A 337 4.97 -18.55 -18.54
C ASN A 337 4.27 -19.41 -17.48
N ARG A 338 2.95 -19.53 -17.55
CA ARG A 338 2.14 -20.23 -16.55
C ARG A 338 2.41 -21.73 -16.48
N THR A 339 2.78 -22.37 -17.59
CA THR A 339 3.05 -23.82 -17.62
C THR A 339 4.33 -24.16 -16.85
N THR A 340 5.38 -23.39 -17.11
CA THR A 340 6.71 -23.65 -16.56
C THR A 340 6.94 -22.96 -15.21
N GLY A 341 6.08 -21.99 -14.87
CA GLY A 341 6.24 -21.14 -13.70
C GLY A 341 7.46 -20.22 -13.79
N LYS A 342 7.97 -19.93 -15.00
CA LYS A 342 9.17 -19.10 -15.19
C LYS A 342 8.82 -17.66 -15.51
N MET A 343 9.50 -16.74 -14.84
CA MET A 343 9.45 -15.29 -15.05
C MET A 343 10.74 -14.81 -15.70
N HIS A 344 10.65 -14.01 -16.77
CA HIS A 344 11.79 -13.46 -17.50
C HIS A 344 11.62 -11.97 -17.80
N PRO A 345 12.62 -11.12 -17.50
CA PRO A 345 12.59 -9.72 -17.91
C PRO A 345 12.76 -9.59 -19.43
N LEU A 346 11.89 -8.80 -20.05
CA LEU A 346 11.91 -8.48 -21.48
C LEU A 346 12.52 -7.11 -21.74
N VAL A 347 12.07 -6.11 -20.97
CA VAL A 347 12.55 -4.73 -21.05
C VAL A 347 12.85 -4.27 -19.64
N THR A 348 14.02 -3.70 -19.42
CA THR A 348 14.45 -3.13 -18.13
C THR A 348 14.66 -1.63 -18.27
N GLY A 349 15.01 -0.93 -17.19
CA GLY A 349 15.33 0.48 -17.28
C GLY A 349 14.10 1.38 -17.43
N GLN A 350 12.93 0.96 -16.97
CA GLN A 350 11.69 1.71 -17.12
C GLN A 350 11.40 2.62 -15.92
N SER A 351 10.76 3.75 -16.18
CA SER A 351 10.41 4.74 -15.16
C SER A 351 9.03 4.47 -14.61
N LEU A 352 8.98 3.66 -13.54
CA LEU A 352 7.76 3.32 -12.82
C LEU A 352 6.62 2.91 -13.76
N PRO A 353 6.76 1.80 -14.51
CA PRO A 353 5.73 1.34 -15.43
C PRO A 353 4.45 0.97 -14.67
N ASP A 354 3.28 1.28 -15.24
CA ASP A 354 1.99 1.10 -14.55
C ASP A 354 0.95 0.32 -15.38
N GLY A 355 0.52 0.87 -16.53
CA GLY A 355 -0.43 0.23 -17.44
C GLY A 355 0.26 -0.57 -18.53
N ILE A 356 -0.31 -1.73 -18.91
CA ILE A 356 0.20 -2.60 -19.97
C ILE A 356 -0.94 -3.24 -20.76
N ALA A 357 -0.74 -3.41 -22.06
CA ALA A 357 -1.57 -4.26 -22.90
C ALA A 357 -0.74 -4.93 -23.99
N TYR A 358 -1.22 -6.05 -24.51
CA TYR A 358 -0.59 -6.75 -25.61
C TYR A 358 -1.55 -6.82 -26.80
N SER A 359 -1.04 -6.48 -27.98
CA SER A 359 -1.79 -6.62 -29.23
C SER A 359 -1.36 -7.88 -29.96
N HIS A 360 -2.29 -8.80 -30.17
CA HIS A 360 -2.04 -10.01 -30.98
C HIS A 360 -1.88 -9.64 -32.45
N SER A 361 -2.64 -8.67 -32.94
CA SER A 361 -2.63 -8.26 -34.34
C SER A 361 -1.33 -7.56 -34.74
N ALA A 362 -0.72 -6.81 -33.81
CA ALA A 362 0.55 -6.14 -34.02
C ALA A 362 1.76 -6.95 -33.54
N GLY A 363 1.57 -7.96 -32.68
CA GLY A 363 2.64 -8.69 -32.01
C GLY A 363 3.47 -7.81 -31.08
N ARG A 364 2.82 -6.84 -30.42
CA ARG A 364 3.50 -5.80 -29.63
C ARG A 364 2.89 -5.62 -28.25
N ILE A 365 3.78 -5.38 -27.28
CA ILE A 365 3.46 -4.94 -25.93
C ILE A 365 3.45 -3.41 -25.93
N PHE A 366 2.45 -2.82 -25.29
CA PHE A 366 2.31 -1.39 -25.04
C PHE A 366 2.31 -1.14 -23.54
N TRP A 367 2.97 -0.09 -23.07
CA TRP A 367 2.95 0.26 -21.65
C TRP A 367 3.07 1.76 -21.40
N THR A 368 2.62 2.18 -20.23
CA THR A 368 2.78 3.53 -19.71
C THR A 368 3.90 3.57 -18.68
N ASN A 369 4.63 4.68 -18.66
CA ASN A 369 5.62 5.02 -17.64
C ASN A 369 5.15 6.28 -16.91
N MET A 370 5.04 6.20 -15.59
CA MET A 370 4.48 7.30 -14.77
C MET A 370 5.34 8.58 -14.75
N GLY A 371 6.61 8.49 -15.16
CA GLY A 371 7.58 9.57 -15.01
C GLY A 371 8.40 9.43 -13.73
N ALA A 372 9.20 10.46 -13.39
CA ALA A 372 10.09 10.43 -12.25
C ALA A 372 9.39 10.72 -10.92
N ALA A 373 8.33 11.52 -10.93
CA ALA A 373 7.52 11.85 -9.76
C ALA A 373 6.09 12.20 -10.18
N THR A 374 5.16 12.11 -9.23
CA THR A 374 3.74 12.44 -9.51
C THR A 374 3.50 13.94 -9.61
N SER A 375 4.47 14.77 -9.20
CA SER A 375 4.44 16.23 -9.38
C SER A 375 5.08 16.69 -10.70
N THR A 376 5.81 15.81 -11.39
CA THR A 376 6.49 16.13 -12.64
C THR A 376 5.64 15.72 -13.83
N HIS A 377 5.49 16.61 -14.79
CA HIS A 377 4.78 16.34 -16.04
C HIS A 377 5.74 15.63 -17.02
N ASP A 378 6.14 14.40 -16.71
CA ASP A 378 7.17 13.67 -17.45
C ASP A 378 6.81 12.20 -17.73
N GLY A 379 5.52 11.88 -17.68
CA GLY A 379 4.99 10.59 -18.11
C GLY A 379 5.18 10.30 -19.60
N SER A 380 5.19 9.02 -19.97
CA SER A 380 5.36 8.60 -21.37
C SER A 380 4.66 7.27 -21.68
N VAL A 381 4.47 6.99 -22.97
CA VAL A 381 3.87 5.73 -23.47
C VAL A 381 4.80 5.10 -24.50
N HIS A 382 5.02 3.80 -24.40
CA HIS A 382 5.99 3.06 -25.21
C HIS A 382 5.39 1.77 -25.76
N SER A 383 6.10 1.16 -26.71
CA SER A 383 5.81 -0.18 -27.20
C SER A 383 7.08 -0.96 -27.54
N ALA A 384 7.01 -2.29 -27.54
CA ALA A 384 8.06 -3.21 -27.95
C ALA A 384 7.45 -4.43 -28.64
N ASN A 385 8.27 -5.22 -29.32
CA ASN A 385 7.87 -6.57 -29.75
C ASN A 385 7.63 -7.47 -28.53
N ALA A 386 6.94 -8.59 -28.74
CA ALA A 386 6.65 -9.60 -27.71
C ALA A 386 7.90 -10.14 -26.97
N ASP A 387 9.08 -10.06 -27.60
CA ASP A 387 10.37 -10.46 -27.04
C ASP A 387 11.14 -9.31 -26.35
N GLY A 388 10.55 -8.12 -26.27
CA GLY A 388 11.17 -6.91 -25.71
C GLY A 388 12.02 -6.10 -26.70
N SER A 389 12.21 -6.57 -27.93
CA SER A 389 12.99 -5.86 -28.94
C SER A 389 12.23 -4.69 -29.59
N ALA A 390 12.93 -3.85 -30.36
CA ALA A 390 12.34 -2.76 -31.14
C ALA A 390 11.43 -1.82 -30.31
N ILE A 391 11.97 -1.34 -29.18
CA ILE A 391 11.31 -0.36 -28.31
C ILE A 391 11.06 0.94 -29.09
N ARG A 392 9.86 1.50 -28.96
CA ARG A 392 9.44 2.76 -29.56
C ARG A 392 8.74 3.61 -28.50
N THR A 393 9.12 4.88 -28.41
CA THR A 393 8.34 5.88 -27.67
C THR A 393 7.19 6.36 -28.55
N LEU A 394 5.97 6.20 -28.06
CA LEU A 394 4.73 6.60 -28.76
C LEU A 394 4.31 8.00 -28.32
N ILE A 395 4.28 8.23 -27.00
CA ILE A 395 4.02 9.52 -26.39
C ILE A 395 5.28 9.90 -25.59
N PRO A 396 6.02 10.97 -25.99
CA PRO A 396 7.22 11.39 -25.29
C PRO A 396 6.89 12.10 -23.97
N THR A 397 7.91 12.27 -23.13
CA THR A 397 7.79 13.01 -21.86
C THR A 397 7.34 14.45 -22.09
N GLY A 398 6.58 15.01 -21.15
CA GLY A 398 6.03 16.37 -21.25
C GLY A 398 4.73 16.49 -22.06
N LYS A 399 4.19 15.39 -22.58
CA LYS A 399 2.88 15.36 -23.26
C LYS A 399 1.74 14.84 -22.38
N VAL A 400 2.06 13.99 -21.43
CA VAL A 400 1.16 13.42 -20.45
C VAL A 400 1.85 13.47 -19.09
N HIS A 401 1.07 13.63 -18.03
CA HIS A 401 1.60 13.91 -16.71
C HIS A 401 2.05 12.62 -16.02
N THR A 402 1.10 11.76 -15.68
CA THR A 402 1.33 10.52 -14.95
C THR A 402 0.38 9.47 -15.51
N PRO A 403 0.70 8.92 -16.70
CA PRO A 403 -0.14 7.94 -17.36
C PRO A 403 -0.19 6.65 -16.54
N LYS A 404 -1.39 6.06 -16.50
CA LYS A 404 -1.77 4.91 -15.67
C LYS A 404 -2.19 3.74 -16.54
N GLN A 405 -3.25 3.03 -16.17
CA GLN A 405 -3.72 1.87 -16.93
C GLN A 405 -3.89 2.23 -18.41
N LEU A 406 -3.60 1.25 -19.27
CA LEU A 406 -3.75 1.32 -20.71
C LEU A 406 -4.49 0.08 -21.21
N THR A 407 -5.35 0.26 -22.22
CA THR A 407 -6.08 -0.80 -22.93
C THR A 407 -6.12 -0.50 -24.44
N LEU A 408 -6.60 -1.44 -25.26
CA LEU A 408 -6.51 -1.39 -26.72
C LEU A 408 -7.87 -1.59 -27.39
N ASP A 409 -8.10 -0.84 -28.47
CA ASP A 409 -9.04 -1.20 -29.53
C ASP A 409 -8.23 -1.78 -30.69
N GLU A 410 -8.21 -3.12 -30.76
CA GLU A 410 -7.47 -3.87 -31.78
C GLU A 410 -7.96 -3.59 -33.20
N ALA A 411 -9.29 -3.44 -33.38
CA ALA A 411 -9.89 -3.24 -34.69
C ALA A 411 -9.57 -1.85 -35.23
N ALA A 412 -9.67 -0.82 -34.39
CA ALA A 412 -9.33 0.55 -34.76
C ALA A 412 -7.82 0.84 -34.69
N ARG A 413 -7.03 -0.08 -34.13
CA ARG A 413 -5.59 0.09 -33.83
C ARG A 413 -5.32 1.35 -32.98
N LYS A 414 -6.13 1.53 -31.95
CA LYS A 414 -6.03 2.65 -31.00
C LYS A 414 -5.72 2.16 -29.61
N LEU A 415 -4.91 2.93 -28.89
CA LEU A 415 -4.61 2.73 -27.48
C LEU A 415 -5.33 3.80 -26.66
N TYR A 416 -5.83 3.39 -25.50
CA TYR A 416 -6.52 4.25 -24.54
C TYR A 416 -5.81 4.13 -23.22
N PHE A 417 -5.61 5.25 -22.52
CA PHE A 417 -4.96 5.24 -21.21
C PHE A 417 -5.44 6.40 -20.35
N CYS A 418 -5.42 6.22 -19.03
CA CYS A 418 -5.69 7.31 -18.11
C CYS A 418 -4.41 8.11 -17.80
N ASP A 419 -4.58 9.38 -17.46
CA ASP A 419 -3.56 10.25 -16.89
C ASP A 419 -4.04 10.78 -15.54
N ARG A 420 -3.33 10.41 -14.47
CA ARG A 420 -3.77 10.63 -13.10
C ARG A 420 -3.78 12.11 -12.73
N GLU A 421 -2.62 12.74 -12.78
CA GLU A 421 -2.48 14.18 -12.53
C GLU A 421 -2.89 15.04 -13.72
N GLY A 422 -2.87 14.50 -14.94
CA GLY A 422 -3.49 15.15 -16.10
C GLY A 422 -5.03 15.14 -16.03
N MET A 423 -5.61 14.33 -15.15
CA MET A 423 -7.05 14.18 -14.93
C MET A 423 -7.80 13.87 -16.22
N GLY A 424 -7.28 12.94 -17.02
CA GLY A 424 -7.80 12.70 -18.37
C GLY A 424 -7.85 11.23 -18.76
N VAL A 425 -8.75 10.91 -19.68
CA VAL A 425 -8.70 9.68 -20.48
C VAL A 425 -8.18 10.08 -21.86
N HIS A 426 -7.10 9.46 -22.30
CA HIS A 426 -6.41 9.76 -23.54
C HIS A 426 -6.59 8.64 -24.56
N ARG A 427 -6.46 8.99 -25.83
CA ARG A 427 -6.49 8.08 -26.96
C ARG A 427 -5.41 8.44 -27.97
N CYS A 428 -4.74 7.47 -28.58
CA CYS A 428 -3.94 7.67 -29.78
C CYS A 428 -3.86 6.39 -30.63
N ASN A 429 -3.26 6.46 -31.82
CA ASN A 429 -3.01 5.30 -32.67
C ASN A 429 -1.83 4.46 -32.11
N PHE A 430 -1.69 3.21 -32.55
CA PHE A 430 -0.57 2.32 -32.15
C PHE A 430 0.84 2.87 -32.45
N ASP A 431 0.97 3.88 -33.31
CA ASP A 431 2.23 4.57 -33.61
C ASP A 431 2.42 5.88 -32.83
N GLY A 432 1.49 6.23 -31.92
CA GLY A 432 1.49 7.46 -31.14
C GLY A 432 0.82 8.66 -31.82
N SER A 433 0.50 8.56 -33.12
CA SER A 433 -0.18 9.63 -33.85
C SER A 433 -1.63 9.82 -33.39
N GLY A 434 -2.20 11.00 -33.64
CA GLY A 434 -3.60 11.28 -33.28
C GLY A 434 -3.86 11.27 -31.78
N HIS A 435 -2.87 11.64 -30.95
CA HIS A 435 -3.05 11.78 -29.51
C HIS A 435 -4.05 12.88 -29.18
N GLU A 436 -5.11 12.51 -28.45
CA GLU A 436 -6.16 13.40 -27.99
C GLU A 436 -6.58 13.05 -26.56
N ILE A 437 -7.24 14.01 -25.90
CA ILE A 437 -7.92 13.83 -24.62
C ILE A 437 -9.40 13.54 -24.95
N LEU A 438 -9.89 12.38 -24.57
CA LEU A 438 -11.26 11.92 -24.80
C LEU A 438 -12.22 12.35 -23.68
N VAL A 439 -11.70 12.45 -22.46
CA VAL A 439 -12.41 12.93 -21.27
C VAL A 439 -11.44 13.78 -20.46
N GLN A 440 -11.85 14.98 -20.06
CA GLN A 440 -11.11 15.86 -19.15
C GLN A 440 -11.92 16.03 -17.86
N ALA A 441 -11.42 15.47 -16.77
CA ALA A 441 -12.13 15.43 -15.50
C ALA A 441 -11.99 16.70 -14.65
N GLY A 442 -10.95 17.50 -14.86
CA GLY A 442 -10.67 18.69 -14.06
C GLY A 442 -9.65 19.64 -14.71
N SER A 443 -9.50 20.83 -14.14
CA SER A 443 -8.53 21.84 -14.57
C SER A 443 -7.22 21.78 -13.76
N GLU A 444 -6.14 22.42 -14.21
CA GLU A 444 -4.85 22.43 -13.48
C GLU A 444 -4.98 22.92 -12.03
N ALA A 445 -5.87 23.87 -11.75
CA ALA A 445 -6.14 24.35 -10.38
C ALA A 445 -6.71 23.27 -9.45
N GLN A 446 -7.31 22.22 -10.03
CA GLN A 446 -7.93 21.09 -9.32
C GLN A 446 -7.03 19.85 -9.32
N LYS A 447 -5.79 19.96 -9.77
CA LYS A 447 -4.85 18.83 -9.83
C LYS A 447 -4.59 18.17 -8.48
N GLY A 448 -4.78 18.87 -7.35
CA GLY A 448 -4.71 18.27 -6.01
C GLY A 448 -5.96 17.50 -5.58
N ASP A 449 -7.08 17.64 -6.30
CA ASP A 449 -8.33 16.94 -6.00
C ASP A 449 -8.25 15.49 -6.50
N MET A 450 -7.92 14.59 -5.58
CA MET A 450 -7.78 13.16 -5.87
C MET A 450 -9.06 12.51 -6.39
N THR A 451 -10.24 13.13 -6.20
CA THR A 451 -11.50 12.63 -6.78
C THR A 451 -11.58 12.85 -8.28
N ARG A 452 -10.68 13.64 -8.86
CA ARG A 452 -10.57 13.94 -10.30
C ARG A 452 -9.56 13.07 -11.03
N TRP A 453 -8.72 12.34 -10.28
CA TRP A 453 -7.60 11.58 -10.82
C TRP A 453 -8.05 10.30 -11.51
N CYS A 454 -7.90 10.27 -12.83
CA CYS A 454 -8.22 9.12 -13.67
C CYS A 454 -7.12 8.06 -13.57
N VAL A 455 -7.47 6.78 -13.36
CA VAL A 455 -6.45 5.72 -13.15
C VAL A 455 -6.67 4.51 -14.05
N GLY A 456 -7.83 3.88 -13.94
CA GLY A 456 -8.19 2.68 -14.70
C GLY A 456 -8.95 3.02 -15.96
N VAL A 457 -8.81 2.22 -17.01
CA VAL A 457 -9.55 2.35 -18.27
C VAL A 457 -9.89 0.98 -18.84
N ALA A 458 -11.11 0.82 -19.35
CA ALA A 458 -11.55 -0.36 -20.08
C ALA A 458 -12.49 0.02 -21.23
N LEU A 459 -12.65 -0.86 -22.22
CA LEU A 459 -13.48 -0.62 -23.40
C LEU A 459 -14.55 -1.70 -23.55
N ASP A 460 -15.76 -1.28 -23.90
CA ASP A 460 -16.74 -2.12 -24.56
C ASP A 460 -16.89 -1.62 -26.00
N VAL A 461 -16.05 -2.14 -26.88
CA VAL A 461 -15.99 -1.70 -28.29
C VAL A 461 -17.30 -1.99 -29.02
N VAL A 462 -17.98 -3.08 -28.68
CA VAL A 462 -19.24 -3.47 -29.32
C VAL A 462 -20.37 -2.51 -28.91
N ALA A 463 -20.44 -2.15 -27.63
CA ALA A 463 -21.41 -1.18 -27.14
C ALA A 463 -20.99 0.29 -27.37
N GLY A 464 -19.74 0.54 -27.78
CA GLY A 464 -19.21 1.87 -28.07
C GLY A 464 -18.91 2.70 -26.82
N TYR A 465 -18.54 2.07 -25.71
CA TYR A 465 -18.27 2.74 -24.42
C TYR A 465 -16.81 2.65 -23.98
N VAL A 466 -16.31 3.75 -23.42
CA VAL A 466 -15.10 3.78 -22.59
C VAL A 466 -15.50 3.90 -21.13
N TYR A 467 -14.84 3.13 -20.27
CA TYR A 467 -15.01 3.13 -18.82
C TYR A 467 -13.73 3.63 -18.17
N TRP A 468 -13.83 4.38 -17.08
CA TRP A 468 -12.65 4.78 -16.31
C TRP A 468 -12.93 4.91 -14.81
N THR A 469 -11.88 4.77 -14.00
CA THR A 469 -11.95 5.03 -12.56
C THR A 469 -11.50 6.45 -12.26
N GLN A 470 -12.09 7.04 -11.21
CA GLN A 470 -11.45 8.12 -10.45
C GLN A 470 -11.21 7.64 -9.03
N LYS A 471 -9.94 7.59 -8.62
CA LYS A 471 -9.54 6.84 -7.42
C LYS A 471 -9.98 7.47 -6.11
N GLY A 472 -10.09 8.80 -6.03
CA GLY A 472 -10.29 9.49 -4.77
C GLY A 472 -9.10 9.42 -3.81
N PRO A 473 -9.20 10.04 -2.62
CA PRO A 473 -8.21 9.90 -1.57
C PRO A 473 -8.03 8.44 -1.18
N SER A 474 -6.80 8.04 -0.90
CA SER A 474 -6.52 6.67 -0.50
C SER A 474 -7.31 6.33 0.76
N LYS A 475 -8.02 5.20 0.73
CA LYS A 475 -8.90 4.74 1.83
C LYS A 475 -10.05 5.73 2.13
N GLY A 476 -10.41 6.57 1.16
CA GLY A 476 -11.31 7.71 1.33
C GLY A 476 -12.79 7.42 1.06
N ASN A 477 -13.13 6.26 0.48
CA ASN A 477 -14.50 5.89 0.05
C ASN A 477 -15.16 6.96 -0.84
N GLN A 478 -14.36 7.65 -1.66
CA GLN A 478 -14.78 8.70 -2.59
C GLN A 478 -14.43 8.33 -4.03
N GLY A 479 -14.00 7.09 -4.26
CA GLY A 479 -13.73 6.56 -5.57
C GLY A 479 -15.00 6.33 -6.38
N ARG A 480 -14.87 6.47 -7.69
CA ARG A 480 -15.98 6.38 -8.65
C ARG A 480 -15.56 5.64 -9.91
N ILE A 481 -16.53 5.04 -10.58
CA ILE A 481 -16.38 4.48 -11.93
C ILE A 481 -17.37 5.20 -12.83
N PHE A 482 -16.89 5.60 -14.01
CA PHE A 482 -17.66 6.31 -15.01
C PHE A 482 -17.66 5.54 -16.32
N ARG A 483 -18.57 5.94 -17.21
CA ARG A 483 -18.49 5.64 -18.64
C ARG A 483 -18.93 6.81 -19.50
N ALA A 484 -18.54 6.79 -20.76
CA ALA A 484 -19.02 7.69 -21.81
C ALA A 484 -18.87 7.02 -23.18
N GLY A 485 -19.46 7.61 -24.23
CA GLY A 485 -19.24 7.14 -25.59
C GLY A 485 -17.75 7.20 -25.99
N MET A 486 -17.31 6.26 -26.81
CA MET A 486 -15.93 6.24 -27.32
C MET A 486 -15.58 7.41 -28.26
N GLU A 487 -16.60 8.13 -28.74
CA GLU A 487 -16.46 9.39 -29.47
C GLU A 487 -17.10 10.53 -28.66
N ILE A 488 -16.51 11.72 -28.76
CA ILE A 488 -17.09 12.94 -28.19
C ILE A 488 -18.35 13.31 -29.01
N PRO A 489 -19.49 13.60 -28.38
CA PRO A 489 -20.68 14.03 -29.11
C PRO A 489 -20.40 15.28 -29.98
N ALA A 490 -21.03 15.34 -31.16
CA ALA A 490 -20.77 16.39 -32.13
C ALA A 490 -21.03 17.79 -31.53
N GLY A 491 -20.03 18.67 -31.63
CA GLY A 491 -20.09 20.04 -31.10
C GLY A 491 -19.71 20.18 -29.62
N GLN A 492 -19.34 19.10 -28.94
CA GLN A 492 -18.86 19.12 -27.56
C GLN A 492 -17.34 18.91 -27.50
N THR A 493 -16.76 19.11 -26.32
CA THR A 493 -15.32 18.92 -26.03
C THR A 493 -15.12 17.92 -24.89
N ALA A 494 -13.89 17.48 -24.67
CA ALA A 494 -13.56 16.48 -23.65
C ALA A 494 -13.96 16.89 -22.22
N ASP A 495 -13.99 18.19 -21.93
CA ASP A 495 -14.36 18.80 -20.64
C ASP A 495 -15.84 19.22 -20.56
N THR A 496 -16.54 19.30 -21.69
CA THR A 496 -17.95 19.74 -21.74
C THR A 496 -18.93 18.66 -22.16
N ARG A 497 -18.43 17.45 -22.45
CA ARG A 497 -19.28 16.35 -22.92
C ARG A 497 -20.33 15.94 -21.90
N ASP A 498 -21.58 15.83 -22.34
CA ASP A 498 -22.74 15.61 -21.46
C ASP A 498 -23.17 14.14 -21.35
N ASP A 499 -22.54 13.25 -22.11
CA ASP A 499 -22.80 11.82 -22.13
C ASP A 499 -22.00 11.01 -21.08
N VAL A 500 -21.34 11.70 -20.15
CA VAL A 500 -20.61 11.09 -19.03
C VAL A 500 -21.59 10.61 -17.96
N GLU A 501 -21.55 9.32 -17.66
CA GLU A 501 -22.37 8.67 -16.66
C GLU A 501 -21.52 8.17 -15.49
N VAL A 502 -21.94 8.44 -14.25
CA VAL A 502 -21.41 7.78 -13.05
C VAL A 502 -22.07 6.42 -12.93
N LEU A 503 -21.29 5.34 -13.05
CA LEU A 503 -21.79 3.98 -12.88
C LEU A 503 -21.80 3.52 -11.43
N LEU A 504 -20.74 3.85 -10.69
CA LEU A 504 -20.58 3.50 -9.29
C LEU A 504 -19.88 4.64 -8.55
N GLU A 505 -20.26 4.84 -7.29
CA GLU A 505 -19.65 5.80 -6.39
C GLU A 505 -19.50 5.21 -4.98
N GLY A 506 -18.80 5.93 -4.10
CA GLY A 506 -18.51 5.44 -2.75
C GLY A 506 -17.54 4.26 -2.71
N LEU A 507 -16.69 4.11 -3.75
CA LEU A 507 -15.70 3.06 -3.82
C LEU A 507 -14.45 3.43 -2.98
N PRO A 508 -13.76 2.46 -2.36
CA PRO A 508 -12.61 2.72 -1.50
C PRO A 508 -11.50 3.49 -2.21
N GLU A 509 -10.96 2.89 -3.27
CA GLU A 509 -9.92 3.43 -4.14
C GLU A 509 -9.82 2.54 -5.40
N PRO A 510 -10.72 2.71 -6.39
CA PRO A 510 -10.77 1.87 -7.59
C PRO A 510 -9.58 2.19 -8.49
N ILE A 511 -8.83 1.16 -8.89
CA ILE A 511 -7.58 1.31 -9.64
C ILE A 511 -7.74 0.85 -11.08
N ASP A 512 -7.70 -0.46 -11.33
CA ASP A 512 -7.64 -1.05 -12.67
C ASP A 512 -9.01 -1.59 -13.09
N LEU A 513 -9.33 -1.55 -14.38
CA LEU A 513 -10.61 -1.99 -14.95
C LEU A 513 -10.40 -3.02 -16.05
N GLU A 514 -11.36 -3.93 -16.20
CA GLU A 514 -11.45 -4.76 -17.41
C GLU A 514 -12.91 -5.10 -17.70
N VAL A 515 -13.29 -5.11 -18.97
CA VAL A 515 -14.64 -5.42 -19.42
C VAL A 515 -14.67 -6.77 -20.13
N ASP A 516 -15.52 -7.67 -19.65
CA ASP A 516 -15.95 -8.87 -20.38
C ASP A 516 -17.24 -8.51 -21.12
N ALA A 517 -17.11 -7.99 -22.34
CA ALA A 517 -18.25 -7.54 -23.13
C ALA A 517 -19.24 -8.67 -23.45
N PRO A 518 -18.81 -9.89 -23.85
CA PRO A 518 -19.73 -11.02 -24.04
C PRO A 518 -20.52 -11.39 -22.78
N ALA A 519 -19.88 -11.38 -21.62
CA ALA A 519 -20.57 -11.70 -20.35
C ALA A 519 -21.28 -10.48 -19.73
N GLN A 520 -21.16 -9.29 -20.34
CA GLN A 520 -21.65 -8.02 -19.81
C GLN A 520 -21.19 -7.77 -18.36
N LYS A 521 -19.89 -7.96 -18.09
CA LYS A 521 -19.31 -7.77 -16.76
C LYS A 521 -18.18 -6.75 -16.78
N LEU A 522 -18.19 -5.89 -15.77
CA LEU A 522 -17.09 -4.97 -15.47
C LEU A 522 -16.37 -5.44 -14.21
N TYR A 523 -15.07 -5.67 -14.31
CA TYR A 523 -14.20 -6.06 -13.20
C TYR A 523 -13.31 -4.90 -12.80
N TRP A 524 -12.99 -4.80 -11.50
CA TRP A 524 -12.01 -3.84 -11.02
C TRP A 524 -11.32 -4.25 -9.74
N THR A 525 -10.11 -3.73 -9.55
CA THR A 525 -9.39 -3.78 -8.28
C THR A 525 -9.68 -2.55 -7.44
N ASP A 526 -9.91 -2.74 -6.14
CA ASP A 526 -9.96 -1.67 -5.15
C ASP A 526 -8.75 -1.78 -4.23
N ARG A 527 -8.03 -0.67 -4.06
CA ARG A 527 -7.06 -0.49 -2.96
C ARG A 527 -7.78 0.01 -1.70
N GLY A 528 -7.06 0.02 -0.58
CA GLY A 528 -7.55 0.58 0.69
C GLY A 528 -7.81 -0.46 1.79
N GLU A 529 -8.44 -0.03 2.88
CA GLU A 529 -8.56 -0.84 4.10
C GLU A 529 -9.75 -1.79 4.09
N HIS A 530 -9.63 -2.84 4.91
CA HIS A 530 -10.76 -3.70 5.22
C HIS A 530 -11.91 -2.93 5.89
N PRO A 531 -13.18 -3.31 5.65
CA PRO A 531 -13.61 -4.53 4.96
C PRO A 531 -13.92 -4.35 3.47
N VAL A 532 -13.74 -3.16 2.89
CA VAL A 532 -14.20 -2.84 1.53
C VAL A 532 -13.08 -2.71 0.49
N GLY A 533 -11.84 -2.41 0.90
CA GLY A 533 -10.67 -2.31 0.01
C GLY A 533 -9.85 -3.61 -0.07
N CYS A 534 -8.76 -3.54 -0.85
CA CYS A 534 -7.88 -4.66 -1.17
C CYS A 534 -8.66 -5.87 -1.72
N SER A 535 -9.48 -5.62 -2.74
CA SER A 535 -10.42 -6.56 -3.33
C SER A 535 -10.44 -6.56 -4.84
N LEU A 536 -10.89 -7.68 -5.40
CA LEU A 536 -11.34 -7.81 -6.78
C LEU A 536 -12.87 -7.80 -6.77
N ASN A 537 -13.46 -6.97 -7.61
CA ASN A 537 -14.89 -6.73 -7.66
C ASN A 537 -15.43 -6.97 -9.07
N VAL A 538 -16.74 -7.17 -9.16
CA VAL A 538 -17.47 -7.27 -10.42
C VAL A 538 -18.82 -6.55 -10.33
N LEU A 539 -19.24 -5.97 -11.44
CA LEU A 539 -20.56 -5.41 -11.67
C LEU A 539 -21.16 -6.07 -12.93
N ASP A 540 -22.42 -6.48 -12.83
CA ASP A 540 -23.20 -6.89 -13.99
C ASP A 540 -23.70 -5.64 -14.73
N LEU A 541 -23.26 -5.45 -15.97
CA LEU A 541 -23.64 -4.29 -16.78
C LEU A 541 -25.08 -4.41 -17.32
N GLY A 542 -25.61 -5.63 -17.41
CA GLY A 542 -26.98 -5.94 -17.81
C GLY A 542 -28.00 -5.80 -16.69
N ASP A 543 -27.60 -6.04 -15.44
CA ASP A 543 -28.42 -5.78 -14.23
C ASP A 543 -27.65 -4.99 -13.17
N ARG A 544 -27.52 -3.68 -13.41
CA ARG A 544 -26.83 -2.76 -12.47
C ARG A 544 -27.53 -2.64 -11.12
N GLY A 545 -28.83 -2.97 -11.04
CA GLY A 545 -29.60 -2.91 -9.80
C GLY A 545 -29.12 -3.91 -8.75
N ALA A 546 -28.46 -4.98 -9.17
CA ALA A 546 -27.81 -5.95 -8.28
C ALA A 546 -26.61 -5.37 -7.52
N GLY A 547 -26.05 -4.25 -7.99
CA GLY A 547 -24.90 -3.59 -7.38
C GLY A 547 -23.59 -4.37 -7.51
N LYS A 548 -22.54 -3.89 -6.83
CA LYS A 548 -21.22 -4.53 -6.87
C LYS A 548 -21.18 -5.84 -6.08
N LYS A 549 -20.46 -6.82 -6.60
CA LYS A 549 -20.11 -8.06 -5.90
C LYS A 549 -18.59 -8.17 -5.75
N VAL A 550 -18.14 -8.57 -4.56
CA VAL A 550 -16.74 -8.88 -4.31
C VAL A 550 -16.45 -10.33 -4.68
N LEU A 551 -15.44 -10.56 -5.53
CA LEU A 551 -15.02 -11.89 -5.97
C LEU A 551 -13.89 -12.46 -5.13
N ALA A 552 -12.96 -11.61 -4.70
CA ALA A 552 -11.84 -11.97 -3.84
C ALA A 552 -11.36 -10.77 -3.04
N ARG A 553 -10.66 -11.05 -1.94
CA ARG A 553 -10.08 -10.05 -1.03
C ARG A 553 -8.67 -10.44 -0.60
N HIS A 554 -8.03 -9.61 0.22
CA HIS A 554 -6.71 -9.85 0.83
C HIS A 554 -5.60 -9.89 -0.19
N PHE A 555 -5.69 -8.96 -1.14
CA PHE A 555 -4.56 -8.57 -1.95
C PHE A 555 -3.71 -7.57 -1.17
N HIS A 556 -2.44 -7.44 -1.53
CA HIS A 556 -1.50 -6.50 -0.91
C HIS A 556 -1.38 -5.26 -1.78
N GLU A 557 -2.38 -4.38 -1.69
CA GLU A 557 -2.55 -3.20 -2.58
C GLU A 557 -2.67 -3.64 -4.05
N PRO A 558 -3.80 -4.28 -4.44
CA PRO A 558 -3.99 -4.78 -5.80
C PRO A 558 -4.01 -3.61 -6.79
N ILE A 559 -3.38 -3.82 -7.94
CA ILE A 559 -3.38 -2.86 -9.05
C ILE A 559 -3.92 -3.59 -10.26
N GLY A 560 -3.06 -4.27 -11.02
CA GLY A 560 -3.39 -4.78 -12.34
C GLY A 560 -4.36 -5.95 -12.30
N LEU A 561 -5.21 -6.02 -13.31
CA LEU A 561 -6.02 -7.20 -13.59
C LEU A 561 -6.16 -7.46 -15.09
N CYS A 562 -6.35 -8.71 -15.47
CA CYS A 562 -6.76 -9.08 -16.82
C CYS A 562 -7.64 -10.33 -16.80
N LEU A 563 -8.42 -10.53 -17.87
CA LEU A 563 -9.25 -11.74 -18.01
C LEU A 563 -8.41 -12.93 -18.48
N GLY A 564 -8.58 -14.05 -17.78
CA GLY A 564 -8.05 -15.36 -18.16
C GLY A 564 -9.04 -16.15 -19.03
N GLU A 565 -8.97 -17.48 -18.96
CA GLU A 565 -9.92 -18.36 -19.65
C GLU A 565 -11.09 -18.74 -18.73
N GLU A 566 -12.27 -18.97 -19.32
CA GLU A 566 -13.43 -19.54 -18.61
C GLU A 566 -13.83 -18.78 -17.33
N GLY A 567 -13.84 -17.44 -17.38
CA GLY A 567 -14.22 -16.60 -16.24
C GLY A 567 -13.17 -16.49 -15.13
N GLU A 568 -11.92 -16.90 -15.40
CA GLU A 568 -10.76 -16.56 -14.58
C GLU A 568 -10.44 -15.07 -14.67
N VAL A 569 -10.09 -14.45 -13.55
CA VAL A 569 -9.50 -13.12 -13.48
C VAL A 569 -8.13 -13.23 -12.83
N ILE A 570 -7.12 -12.67 -13.49
CA ILE A 570 -5.74 -12.68 -13.00
C ILE A 570 -5.45 -11.29 -12.42
N VAL A 571 -4.87 -11.24 -11.23
CA VAL A 571 -4.63 -9.99 -10.49
C VAL A 571 -3.18 -9.89 -10.05
N THR A 572 -2.60 -8.70 -10.14
CA THR A 572 -1.28 -8.37 -9.59
C THR A 572 -1.39 -7.40 -8.42
N ASP A 573 -0.42 -7.45 -7.52
CA ASP A 573 -0.36 -6.53 -6.39
C ASP A 573 1.06 -6.03 -6.08
N LEU A 574 1.13 -4.93 -5.33
CA LEU A 574 2.41 -4.36 -4.89
C LEU A 574 3.14 -5.23 -3.85
N GLY A 575 2.48 -6.25 -3.31
CA GLY A 575 3.10 -7.27 -2.44
C GLY A 575 3.84 -8.37 -3.20
N GLY A 576 4.11 -8.17 -4.49
CA GLY A 576 4.94 -9.08 -5.29
C GLY A 576 4.24 -10.38 -5.66
N SER A 577 2.90 -10.36 -5.77
CA SER A 577 2.14 -11.56 -6.09
C SER A 577 1.33 -11.44 -7.38
N VAL A 578 1.18 -12.57 -8.08
CA VAL A 578 0.23 -12.78 -9.18
C VAL A 578 -0.78 -13.81 -8.72
N TYR A 579 -2.07 -13.52 -8.82
CA TYR A 579 -3.16 -14.39 -8.39
C TYR A 579 -4.05 -14.77 -9.56
N SER A 580 -4.61 -15.97 -9.50
CA SER A 580 -5.76 -16.39 -10.28
C SER A 580 -6.99 -16.41 -9.38
N VAL A 581 -8.08 -15.80 -9.83
CA VAL A 581 -9.40 -15.86 -9.19
C VAL A 581 -10.37 -16.50 -10.16
N LYS A 582 -10.87 -17.70 -9.82
CA LYS A 582 -11.87 -18.41 -10.61
C LYS A 582 -12.92 -18.99 -9.66
N GLU A 583 -14.19 -18.77 -9.96
CA GLU A 583 -15.33 -19.28 -9.18
C GLU A 583 -15.25 -18.95 -7.67
N GLY A 584 -14.75 -17.75 -7.32
CA GLY A 584 -14.58 -17.31 -5.93
C GLY A 584 -13.35 -17.90 -5.22
N ARG A 585 -12.58 -18.75 -5.88
CA ARG A 585 -11.32 -19.28 -5.35
C ARG A 585 -10.13 -18.44 -5.81
N LYS A 586 -9.40 -17.86 -4.86
CA LYS A 586 -8.13 -17.16 -5.09
C LYS A 586 -6.94 -18.10 -4.92
N THR A 587 -6.09 -18.22 -5.95
CA THR A 587 -4.88 -19.05 -5.97
C THR A 587 -3.67 -18.17 -6.29
N VAL A 588 -2.54 -18.35 -5.61
CA VAL A 588 -1.28 -17.66 -5.94
C VAL A 588 -0.61 -18.39 -7.10
N LEU A 589 -0.35 -17.68 -8.20
CA LEU A 589 0.39 -18.19 -9.37
C LEU A 589 1.88 -17.90 -9.27
N TRP A 590 2.24 -16.75 -8.69
CA TRP A 590 3.62 -16.31 -8.51
C TRP A 590 3.73 -15.46 -7.25
N ARG A 591 4.87 -15.54 -6.57
CA ARG A 591 5.23 -14.64 -5.47
C ARG A 591 6.75 -14.49 -5.36
N ASP A 592 7.21 -13.26 -5.28
CA ASP A 592 8.60 -12.93 -4.98
C ASP A 592 8.70 -11.54 -4.31
N GLU A 593 9.91 -10.96 -4.33
CA GLU A 593 10.20 -9.66 -3.74
C GLU A 593 9.94 -8.48 -4.69
N GLY A 594 9.22 -8.69 -5.80
CA GLY A 594 8.83 -7.63 -6.74
C GLY A 594 7.65 -6.77 -6.26
N CYS A 595 7.29 -5.76 -7.05
CA CYS A 595 6.06 -4.98 -6.87
C CYS A 595 5.34 -4.88 -8.22
N TYR A 596 4.18 -5.52 -8.36
CA TYR A 596 3.54 -5.66 -9.66
C TYR A 596 2.38 -4.68 -9.84
N THR A 597 2.40 -3.92 -10.95
CA THR A 597 1.40 -2.89 -11.27
C THR A 597 0.45 -3.34 -12.38
N GLY A 598 0.93 -3.63 -13.59
CA GLY A 598 0.08 -4.01 -14.72
C GLY A 598 0.22 -5.48 -15.10
N ILE A 599 -0.82 -6.03 -15.74
CA ILE A 599 -0.80 -7.38 -16.32
C ILE A 599 -1.62 -7.44 -17.61
N ALA A 600 -1.13 -8.20 -18.60
CA ALA A 600 -1.79 -8.44 -19.88
C ALA A 600 -1.60 -9.90 -20.32
N ARG A 601 -2.56 -10.42 -21.07
CA ARG A 601 -2.48 -11.77 -21.65
C ARG A 601 -1.79 -11.71 -23.03
N GLY A 602 -0.85 -12.63 -23.25
CA GLY A 602 -0.07 -12.75 -24.50
C GLY A 602 -0.64 -13.70 -25.53
#